data_AF-A0A7C4W5U2-F1
#
_entry.id   AF-A0A7C4W5U2-F1
#
_cell.length_a   1.000
_cell.length_b   1.000
_cell.length_c   1.000
_cell.angle_alpha   90.00
_cell.angle_beta   90.00
_cell.angle_gamma   90.00
#
_symmetry.space_group_name_H-M   'P 1'
#
loop_
_entity.id
_entity.type
_entity.pdbx_description
1 polymer ?
#
loop_
_entity_poly.entity_id
_entity_poly.type
_entity_poly.pdbx_seq_one_letter_code
_entity_poly.pdbx_strand_id
1 'polypeptide(L)'
;LSNIFHNPIILWFLLCWLGIITMFVNTVMAFAQDDVKRLLAFDSVGQMGYVVLGLGIGGLGFMKFNIYGDVTWLEVAIIGLSSGLFHMFNHTLFKSVLFFCSGNIEHETGIRDINRLGGLFNHMPFTSISMLIGSLAISGIPFLNGFVSKWMIYNACIGGGEFIMAFISIFTCALTFALFMKVIGSMCLGLSSFNKDVKEASNIMIFPPILLSVFCIIFGIFPHIVLRYLLYPAIYSLTSIVSFPVIDPFESLIKLLYGFFDVYWLFSLFMLISLLIYLIIHRFSQKKIPMVSRDKYLPFTGGVFQEPYMVINEIKVSSTPFTWFILRFFNLFRMYHGGFINWYVLVILTFIVVIFTLTIFGGV
;
A
#
# COMPACT_ATOMS: atom_id res chain seq x y z
N LEU A 1 24.38 -17.36 -17.80
CA LEU A 1 23.02 -17.42 -17.21
C LEU A 1 22.69 -18.80 -16.65
N SER A 2 23.34 -19.88 -17.11
CA SER A 2 23.12 -21.26 -16.65
C SER A 2 23.33 -21.43 -15.13
N ASN A 3 24.36 -20.79 -14.57
CA ASN A 3 24.68 -20.83 -13.13
C ASN A 3 23.65 -20.13 -12.23
N ILE A 4 22.85 -19.19 -12.77
CA ILE A 4 21.86 -18.43 -11.99
C ILE A 4 20.64 -19.31 -11.69
N PHE A 5 20.21 -20.14 -12.64
CA PHE A 5 19.09 -21.05 -12.45
C PHE A 5 19.47 -22.34 -11.72
N HIS A 6 20.76 -22.70 -11.68
CA HIS A 6 21.26 -23.84 -10.90
C HIS A 6 21.56 -23.52 -9.44
N ASN A 7 21.73 -22.24 -9.09
CA ASN A 7 21.94 -21.85 -7.69
C ASN A 7 20.63 -21.30 -7.08
N PRO A 8 19.93 -22.10 -6.25
CA PRO A 8 18.64 -21.70 -5.71
C PRO A 8 18.74 -20.45 -4.80
N ILE A 9 19.89 -20.22 -4.15
CA ILE A 9 20.10 -19.02 -3.30
C ILE A 9 20.03 -17.74 -4.15
N ILE A 10 20.71 -17.74 -5.30
CA ILE A 10 20.74 -16.58 -6.20
C ILE A 10 19.34 -16.28 -6.73
N LEU A 11 18.57 -17.31 -7.07
CA LEU A 11 17.20 -17.13 -7.55
C LEU A 11 16.30 -16.47 -6.49
N TRP A 12 16.32 -16.97 -5.25
CA TRP A 12 15.53 -16.38 -4.16
C TRP A 12 15.96 -14.95 -3.84
N PHE A 13 17.27 -14.68 -3.88
CA PHE A 13 17.80 -13.33 -3.68
C PHE A 13 17.35 -12.36 -4.78
N LEU A 14 17.35 -12.80 -6.05
CA LEU A 14 16.83 -12.01 -7.17
C LEU A 14 15.32 -11.75 -7.04
N LEU A 15 14.55 -12.75 -6.56
CA LEU A 15 13.12 -12.58 -6.28
C LEU A 15 12.88 -11.52 -5.20
N CYS A 16 13.68 -11.49 -4.12
CA CYS A 16 13.60 -10.43 -3.11
C CYS A 16 13.77 -9.04 -3.73
N TRP A 17 14.81 -8.84 -4.55
CA TRP A 17 15.05 -7.55 -5.21
C TRP A 17 13.97 -7.18 -6.20
N LEU A 18 13.43 -8.14 -6.95
CA LEU A 18 12.28 -7.92 -7.83
C LEU A 18 11.07 -7.44 -7.02
N GLY A 19 10.80 -8.06 -5.87
CA GLY A 19 9.76 -7.64 -4.93
C GLY A 19 9.97 -6.20 -4.44
N ILE A 20 11.17 -5.87 -4.00
CA ILE A 20 11.55 -4.52 -3.52
C ILE A 20 11.33 -3.45 -4.59
N ILE A 21 11.86 -3.68 -5.80
CA ILE A 21 11.76 -2.72 -6.91
C ILE A 21 10.29 -2.53 -7.29
N THR A 22 9.54 -3.63 -7.40
CA THR A 22 8.12 -3.60 -7.76
C THR A 22 7.32 -2.82 -6.72
N MET A 23 7.52 -3.13 -5.44
CA MET A 23 6.86 -2.46 -4.33
C MET A 23 7.11 -0.95 -4.35
N PHE A 24 8.37 -0.55 -4.37
CA PHE A 24 8.76 0.87 -4.29
C PHE A 24 8.26 1.68 -5.48
N VAL A 25 8.54 1.22 -6.71
CA VAL A 25 8.17 1.94 -7.94
C VAL A 25 6.65 2.11 -8.04
N ASN A 26 5.88 1.05 -7.75
CA ASN A 26 4.43 1.11 -7.89
C ASN A 26 3.76 1.95 -6.79
N THR A 27 4.26 1.93 -5.55
CA THR A 27 3.75 2.84 -4.50
C THR A 27 3.99 4.30 -4.86
N VAL A 28 5.16 4.64 -5.41
CA VAL A 28 5.45 6.01 -5.88
C VAL A 28 4.56 6.39 -7.07
N MET A 29 4.34 5.47 -8.01
CA MET A 29 3.43 5.70 -9.14
C MET A 29 1.98 5.89 -8.72
N ALA A 30 1.52 5.14 -7.72
CA ALA A 30 0.18 5.28 -7.14
C ALA A 30 -0.01 6.71 -6.57
N PHE A 31 1.03 7.26 -5.95
CA PHE A 31 1.01 8.63 -5.43
C PHE A 31 0.75 9.69 -6.49
N ALA A 32 1.23 9.46 -7.72
CA ALA A 32 1.05 10.36 -8.87
C ALA A 32 -0.32 10.24 -9.56
N GLN A 33 -1.22 9.38 -9.07
CA GLN A 33 -2.55 9.22 -9.65
C GLN A 33 -3.58 10.14 -8.99
N ASP A 34 -4.52 10.60 -9.83
CA ASP A 34 -5.71 11.36 -9.44
C ASP A 34 -6.98 10.53 -9.55
N ASP A 35 -6.99 9.49 -10.38
CA ASP A 35 -8.10 8.53 -10.46
C ASP A 35 -7.98 7.47 -9.35
N VAL A 36 -8.99 7.34 -8.49
CA VAL A 36 -8.95 6.46 -7.32
C VAL A 36 -8.74 4.99 -7.68
N LYS A 37 -9.41 4.47 -8.72
CA LYS A 37 -9.27 3.06 -9.10
C LYS A 37 -7.91 2.77 -9.74
N ARG A 38 -7.37 3.72 -10.52
CA ARG A 38 -6.00 3.63 -11.06
C ARG A 38 -4.94 3.69 -9.96
N LEU A 39 -5.13 4.58 -8.99
CA LEU A 39 -4.30 4.66 -7.78
C LEU A 39 -4.30 3.30 -7.06
N LEU A 40 -5.48 2.73 -6.82
CA LEU A 40 -5.61 1.43 -6.18
C LEU A 40 -4.97 0.32 -7.01
N ALA A 41 -5.07 0.34 -8.34
CA ALA A 41 -4.42 -0.66 -9.19
C ALA A 41 -2.89 -0.64 -9.07
N PHE A 42 -2.25 0.54 -9.14
CA PHE A 42 -0.80 0.65 -8.92
C PHE A 42 -0.41 0.19 -7.53
N ASP A 43 -1.11 0.65 -6.51
CA ASP A 43 -0.80 0.25 -5.14
C ASP A 43 -1.00 -1.27 -4.92
N SER A 44 -1.91 -1.93 -5.63
CA SER A 44 -2.02 -3.40 -5.61
C SER A 44 -0.77 -4.10 -6.14
N VAL A 45 -0.18 -3.60 -7.23
CA VAL A 45 1.11 -4.11 -7.72
C VAL A 45 2.21 -3.86 -6.68
N GLY A 46 2.16 -2.71 -6.00
CA GLY A 46 3.02 -2.38 -4.87
C GLY A 46 2.93 -3.40 -3.73
N GLN A 47 1.73 -3.73 -3.27
CA GLN A 47 1.51 -4.71 -2.20
C GLN A 47 1.91 -6.13 -2.61
N MET A 48 1.75 -6.51 -3.89
CA MET A 48 2.29 -7.79 -4.37
C MET A 48 3.82 -7.84 -4.30
N GLY A 49 4.51 -6.70 -4.37
CA GLY A 49 5.95 -6.63 -4.12
C GLY A 49 6.32 -7.03 -2.68
N TYR A 50 5.51 -6.68 -1.67
CA TYR A 50 5.68 -7.18 -0.29
C TYR A 50 5.48 -8.69 -0.20
N VAL A 51 4.48 -9.25 -0.90
CA VAL A 51 4.24 -10.70 -0.96
C VAL A 51 5.47 -11.41 -1.53
N VAL A 52 5.97 -10.94 -2.68
CA VAL A 52 7.15 -11.49 -3.35
C VAL A 52 8.39 -11.39 -2.46
N LEU A 53 8.58 -10.27 -1.76
CA LEU A 53 9.68 -10.11 -0.81
C LEU A 53 9.59 -11.10 0.36
N GLY A 54 8.42 -11.24 0.98
CA GLY A 54 8.21 -12.18 2.10
C GLY A 54 8.45 -13.64 1.69
N LEU A 55 7.89 -14.06 0.56
CA LEU A 55 8.16 -15.40 0.01
C LEU A 55 9.63 -15.55 -0.40
N GLY A 56 10.22 -14.50 -0.97
CA GLY A 56 11.62 -14.42 -1.36
C GLY A 56 12.58 -14.69 -0.21
N ILE A 57 12.42 -13.93 0.88
CA ILE A 57 13.28 -14.05 2.07
C ILE A 57 13.03 -15.38 2.80
N GLY A 58 11.79 -15.87 2.79
CA GLY A 58 11.44 -17.18 3.34
C GLY A 58 12.10 -18.34 2.57
N GLY A 59 12.05 -18.31 1.24
CA GLY A 59 12.74 -19.29 0.39
C GLY A 59 14.26 -19.20 0.51
N LEU A 60 14.82 -17.99 0.61
CA LEU A 60 16.26 -17.79 0.87
C LEU A 60 16.66 -18.40 2.22
N GLY A 61 15.88 -18.14 3.28
CA GLY A 61 16.08 -18.73 4.59
C GLY A 61 16.03 -20.25 4.57
N PHE A 62 15.05 -20.83 3.87
CA PHE A 62 14.91 -22.27 3.74
C PHE A 62 16.11 -22.92 3.05
N MET A 63 16.59 -22.32 1.96
CA MET A 63 17.77 -22.83 1.24
C MET A 63 19.04 -22.73 2.10
N LYS A 64 19.23 -21.61 2.82
CA LYS A 64 20.36 -21.44 3.73
C LYS A 64 20.30 -22.40 4.92
N PHE A 65 19.11 -22.68 5.45
CA PHE A 65 18.90 -23.70 6.49
C PHE A 65 19.35 -25.09 6.00
N ASN A 66 18.94 -25.50 4.80
CA ASN A 66 19.33 -26.80 4.24
C ASN A 66 20.84 -26.95 3.98
N ILE A 67 21.56 -25.84 3.81
CA ILE A 67 23.01 -25.84 3.54
C ILE A 67 23.83 -25.73 4.83
N TYR A 68 23.47 -24.80 5.71
CA TYR A 68 24.25 -24.46 6.90
C TYR A 68 23.75 -25.16 8.17
N GLY A 69 22.50 -25.62 8.20
CA GLY A 69 21.90 -26.32 9.34
C GLY A 69 21.62 -25.45 10.58
N ASP A 70 21.81 -24.13 10.50
CA ASP A 70 21.62 -23.21 11.62
C ASP A 70 20.13 -22.86 11.81
N VAL A 71 19.67 -22.98 13.06
CA VAL A 71 18.29 -22.72 13.50
C VAL A 71 17.86 -21.28 13.19
N THR A 72 18.78 -20.32 13.17
CA THR A 72 18.46 -18.93 12.80
C THR A 72 17.86 -18.83 11.39
N TRP A 73 18.39 -19.59 10.42
CA TRP A 73 17.86 -19.63 9.05
C TRP A 73 16.51 -20.33 8.96
N LEU A 74 16.24 -21.28 9.86
CA LEU A 74 14.92 -21.92 9.98
C LEU A 74 13.86 -20.90 10.42
N GLU A 75 14.19 -20.05 11.40
CA GLU A 75 13.29 -18.97 11.84
C GLU A 75 13.01 -17.97 10.71
N VAL A 76 14.06 -17.52 10.00
CA VAL A 76 13.91 -16.65 8.83
C VAL A 76 13.03 -17.30 7.76
N ALA A 77 13.21 -18.59 7.50
CA ALA A 77 12.41 -19.33 6.53
C ALA A 77 10.93 -19.30 6.88
N ILE A 78 10.60 -19.66 8.12
CA ILE A 78 9.21 -19.77 8.58
C ILE A 78 8.55 -18.41 8.67
N ILE A 79 9.23 -17.41 9.23
CA ILE A 79 8.71 -16.03 9.33
C ILE A 79 8.52 -15.45 7.94
N GLY A 80 9.50 -15.59 7.05
CA GLY A 80 9.43 -15.11 5.67
C GLY A 80 8.25 -15.70 4.92
N LEU A 81 8.15 -17.04 4.86
CA LEU A 81 7.06 -17.73 4.18
C LEU A 81 5.70 -17.38 4.79
N SER A 82 5.60 -17.37 6.12
CA SER A 82 4.37 -16.96 6.83
C SER A 82 3.98 -15.54 6.48
N SER A 83 4.95 -14.61 6.48
CA SER A 83 4.70 -13.19 6.22
C SER A 83 4.23 -12.93 4.79
N GLY A 84 4.84 -13.58 3.80
CA GLY A 84 4.44 -13.45 2.39
C GLY A 84 3.03 -13.98 2.15
N LEU A 85 2.73 -15.18 2.63
CA LEU A 85 1.39 -15.77 2.51
C LEU A 85 0.34 -14.98 3.31
N PHE A 86 0.70 -14.51 4.51
CA PHE A 86 -0.21 -13.72 5.32
C PHE A 86 -0.49 -12.36 4.68
N HIS A 87 0.53 -11.71 4.11
CA HIS A 87 0.36 -10.45 3.40
C HIS A 87 -0.49 -10.63 2.15
N MET A 88 -0.34 -11.74 1.43
CA MET A 88 -1.19 -12.08 0.29
C MET A 88 -2.66 -12.21 0.72
N PHE A 89 -2.93 -12.94 1.79
CA PHE A 89 -4.27 -13.04 2.37
C PHE A 89 -4.81 -11.66 2.80
N ASN A 90 -4.03 -10.89 3.54
CA ASN A 90 -4.43 -9.55 3.99
C ASN A 90 -4.70 -8.60 2.82
N HIS A 91 -3.88 -8.67 1.77
CA HIS A 91 -4.08 -7.89 0.55
C HIS A 91 -5.44 -8.16 -0.07
N THR A 92 -5.90 -9.41 -0.12
CA THR A 92 -7.26 -9.68 -0.61
C THR A 92 -8.33 -8.99 0.23
N LEU A 93 -8.17 -8.90 1.55
CA LEU A 93 -9.14 -8.29 2.45
C LEU A 93 -9.16 -6.76 2.31
N PHE A 94 -8.06 -6.08 2.67
CA PHE A 94 -8.05 -4.62 2.71
C PHE A 94 -8.19 -4.00 1.32
N LYS A 95 -7.70 -4.68 0.26
CA LYS A 95 -7.84 -4.16 -1.10
C LYS A 95 -9.26 -4.29 -1.61
N SER A 96 -9.94 -5.40 -1.29
CA SER A 96 -11.35 -5.57 -1.62
C SER A 96 -12.20 -4.51 -0.94
N VAL A 97 -11.94 -4.19 0.34
CA VAL A 97 -12.61 -3.07 1.05
C VAL A 97 -12.47 -1.77 0.24
N LEU A 98 -11.26 -1.42 -0.16
CA LEU A 98 -10.97 -0.17 -0.89
C LEU A 98 -11.62 -0.14 -2.29
N PHE A 99 -11.63 -1.25 -3.02
CA PHE A 99 -12.29 -1.33 -4.33
C PHE A 99 -13.81 -1.30 -4.21
N PHE A 100 -14.41 -1.97 -3.21
CA PHE A 100 -15.85 -1.85 -2.94
C PHE A 100 -16.22 -0.42 -2.56
N CYS A 101 -15.46 0.23 -1.67
CA CYS A 101 -15.73 1.60 -1.27
C CYS A 101 -15.61 2.58 -2.45
N SER A 102 -14.54 2.49 -3.25
CA SER A 102 -14.41 3.32 -4.45
C SER A 102 -15.49 3.05 -5.49
N GLY A 103 -15.97 1.80 -5.60
CA GLY A 103 -17.12 1.43 -6.42
C GLY A 103 -18.44 2.06 -5.95
N ASN A 104 -18.70 2.03 -4.64
CA ASN A 104 -19.87 2.67 -4.04
C ASN A 104 -19.83 4.19 -4.28
N ILE A 105 -18.67 4.83 -4.08
CA ILE A 105 -18.50 6.26 -4.30
C ILE A 105 -18.70 6.62 -5.78
N GLU A 106 -18.13 5.85 -6.71
CA GLU A 106 -18.34 6.09 -8.14
C GLU A 106 -19.80 5.88 -8.54
N HIS A 107 -20.49 4.89 -7.97
CA HIS A 107 -21.90 4.64 -8.25
C HIS A 107 -22.80 5.82 -7.84
N GLU A 108 -22.60 6.36 -6.63
CA GLU A 108 -23.44 7.46 -6.11
C GLU A 108 -23.05 8.84 -6.66
N THR A 109 -21.76 9.06 -6.95
CA THR A 109 -21.25 10.38 -7.35
C THR A 109 -20.99 10.52 -8.86
N GLY A 110 -20.76 9.42 -9.58
CA GLY A 110 -20.29 9.41 -10.96
C GLY A 110 -18.85 9.92 -11.14
N ILE A 111 -18.09 10.10 -10.05
CA ILE A 111 -16.78 10.74 -10.05
C ILE A 111 -15.71 9.75 -9.54
N ARG A 112 -14.59 9.68 -10.26
CA ARG A 112 -13.40 8.90 -9.88
C ARG A 112 -12.18 9.74 -9.53
N ASP A 113 -12.17 11.00 -9.96
CA ASP A 113 -11.08 11.93 -9.70
C ASP A 113 -11.13 12.41 -8.25
N ILE A 114 -10.10 12.07 -7.47
CA ILE A 114 -10.00 12.41 -6.05
C ILE A 114 -9.96 13.92 -5.79
N ASN A 115 -9.57 14.74 -6.78
CA ASN A 115 -9.58 16.20 -6.66
C ASN A 115 -10.98 16.80 -6.76
N ARG A 116 -11.90 16.05 -7.36
CA ARG A 116 -13.30 16.46 -7.55
C ARG A 116 -14.20 15.95 -6.43
N LEU A 117 -13.76 14.95 -5.68
CA LEU A 117 -14.41 14.45 -4.48
C LEU A 117 -14.10 15.33 -3.25
N GLY A 118 -14.80 15.10 -2.15
CA GLY A 118 -14.62 15.80 -0.87
C GLY A 118 -15.87 15.75 0.01
N GLY A 119 -15.68 15.68 1.33
CA GLY A 119 -16.75 15.70 2.32
C GLY A 119 -17.63 14.44 2.40
N LEU A 120 -17.17 13.29 1.86
CA LEU A 120 -17.98 12.07 1.81
C LEU A 120 -18.35 11.51 3.21
N PHE A 121 -17.65 11.86 4.29
CA PHE A 121 -18.06 11.41 5.63
C PHE A 121 -19.48 11.86 6.01
N ASN A 122 -19.93 13.01 5.51
CA ASN A 122 -21.25 13.55 5.82
C ASN A 122 -22.37 12.92 4.97
N HIS A 123 -22.02 12.29 3.85
CA HIS A 123 -22.99 11.75 2.87
C HIS A 123 -23.00 10.22 2.80
N MET A 124 -21.83 9.60 2.95
CA MET A 124 -21.59 8.16 2.86
C MET A 124 -20.74 7.68 4.05
N PRO A 125 -21.23 7.79 5.30
CA PRO A 125 -20.44 7.51 6.50
C PRO A 125 -19.95 6.06 6.60
N PHE A 126 -20.77 5.07 6.24
CA PHE A 126 -20.38 3.66 6.35
C PHE A 126 -19.35 3.28 5.29
N THR A 127 -19.52 3.78 4.07
CA THR A 127 -18.52 3.63 3.01
C THR A 127 -17.21 4.33 3.40
N SER A 128 -17.28 5.54 3.96
CA SER A 128 -16.09 6.30 4.38
C SER A 128 -15.35 5.66 5.56
N ILE A 129 -16.06 5.14 6.56
CA ILE A 129 -15.46 4.42 7.70
C ILE A 129 -14.80 3.12 7.21
N SER A 130 -15.47 2.36 6.35
CA SER A 130 -14.89 1.13 5.79
C SER A 130 -13.64 1.45 4.97
N MET A 131 -13.67 2.51 4.15
CA MET A 131 -12.52 2.97 3.40
C MET A 131 -11.37 3.42 4.31
N LEU A 132 -11.66 4.09 5.43
CA LEU A 132 -10.68 4.46 6.44
C LEU A 132 -10.03 3.22 7.06
N ILE A 133 -10.81 2.22 7.49
CA ILE A 133 -10.27 0.97 8.06
C ILE A 133 -9.39 0.26 7.03
N GLY A 134 -9.85 0.12 5.79
CA GLY A 134 -9.06 -0.47 4.69
C GLY A 134 -7.76 0.30 4.42
N SER A 135 -7.82 1.64 4.48
CA SER A 135 -6.68 2.56 4.29
C SER A 135 -5.65 2.45 5.42
N LEU A 136 -6.10 2.33 6.68
CA LEU A 136 -5.21 2.14 7.82
C LEU A 136 -4.61 0.72 7.81
N ALA A 137 -5.40 -0.29 7.39
CA ALA A 137 -4.96 -1.67 7.31
C ALA A 137 -3.84 -1.83 6.27
N ILE A 138 -4.04 -1.35 5.04
CA ILE A 138 -3.01 -1.39 3.99
C ILE A 138 -1.76 -0.57 4.36
N SER A 139 -1.92 0.49 5.16
CA SER A 139 -0.82 1.31 5.65
C SER A 139 -0.04 0.68 6.81
N GLY A 140 -0.46 -0.48 7.31
CA GLY A 140 0.23 -1.18 8.38
C GLY A 140 0.06 -0.54 9.76
N ILE A 141 -1.08 0.07 10.05
CA ILE A 141 -1.33 0.65 11.39
C ILE A 141 -1.52 -0.46 12.44
N PRO A 142 -0.95 -0.32 13.65
CA PRO A 142 -1.13 -1.29 14.73
C PRO A 142 -2.59 -1.65 14.96
N PHE A 143 -2.84 -2.88 15.43
CA PHE A 143 -4.17 -3.50 15.61
C PHE A 143 -4.91 -3.88 14.33
N LEU A 144 -4.38 -3.59 13.14
CA LEU A 144 -4.93 -4.05 11.87
C LEU A 144 -4.03 -5.11 11.23
N ASN A 145 -4.64 -6.00 10.46
CA ASN A 145 -3.98 -7.16 9.86
C ASN A 145 -2.73 -6.82 9.02
N GLY A 146 -2.75 -5.70 8.29
CA GLY A 146 -1.62 -5.30 7.47
C GLY A 146 -0.35 -5.00 8.28
N PHE A 147 -0.48 -4.51 9.52
CA PHE A 147 0.67 -4.29 10.40
C PHE A 147 1.40 -5.61 10.65
N VAL A 148 0.67 -6.64 11.09
CA VAL A 148 1.24 -7.92 11.49
C VAL A 148 2.02 -8.55 10.33
N SER A 149 1.43 -8.59 9.14
CA SER A 149 2.13 -9.16 7.97
C SER A 149 3.39 -8.39 7.57
N LYS A 150 3.34 -7.04 7.54
CA LYS A 150 4.51 -6.21 7.19
C LYS A 150 5.59 -6.26 8.25
N TRP A 151 5.19 -6.29 9.51
CA TRP A 151 6.07 -6.48 10.65
C TRP A 151 6.90 -7.77 10.53
N MET A 152 6.24 -8.88 10.22
CA MET A 152 6.91 -10.16 9.99
C MET A 152 7.88 -10.11 8.79
N ILE A 153 7.52 -9.41 7.70
CA ILE A 153 8.43 -9.20 6.55
C ILE A 153 9.71 -8.48 6.99
N TYR A 154 9.58 -7.41 7.79
CA TYR A 154 10.74 -6.65 8.27
C TYR A 154 11.65 -7.51 9.15
N ASN A 155 11.05 -8.29 10.07
CA ASN A 155 11.80 -9.20 10.92
C ASN A 155 12.51 -10.29 10.12
N ALA A 156 11.88 -10.84 9.08
CA ALA A 156 12.50 -11.83 8.22
C ALA A 156 13.68 -11.24 7.43
N CYS A 157 13.53 -10.03 6.86
CA CYS A 157 14.62 -9.35 6.16
C CYS A 157 15.80 -9.11 7.11
N ILE A 158 15.55 -8.58 8.31
CA ILE A 158 16.62 -8.27 9.25
C ILE A 158 17.26 -9.53 9.82
N GLY A 159 16.46 -10.55 10.17
CA GLY A 159 16.95 -11.86 10.59
C GLY A 159 17.82 -12.53 9.52
N GLY A 160 17.49 -12.32 8.24
CA GLY A 160 18.30 -12.78 7.11
C GLY A 160 19.55 -11.93 6.81
N GLY A 161 19.80 -10.85 7.55
CA GLY A 161 20.90 -9.91 7.33
C GLY A 161 20.64 -8.88 6.21
N GLU A 162 19.45 -8.85 5.64
CA GLU A 162 19.06 -8.01 4.50
C GLU A 162 18.52 -6.63 4.95
N PHE A 163 19.33 -5.88 5.70
CA PHE A 163 18.94 -4.59 6.30
C PHE A 163 18.49 -3.54 5.28
N ILE A 164 19.10 -3.53 4.09
CA ILE A 164 18.75 -2.60 3.01
C ILE A 164 17.33 -2.89 2.51
N MET A 165 16.97 -4.17 2.35
CA MET A 165 15.62 -4.56 1.93
C MET A 165 14.58 -4.19 2.99
N ALA A 166 14.90 -4.42 4.26
CA ALA A 166 14.03 -4.02 5.38
C ALA A 166 13.81 -2.50 5.40
N PHE A 167 14.87 -1.71 5.25
CA PHE A 167 14.80 -0.25 5.23
C PHE A 167 13.90 0.26 4.09
N ILE A 168 14.12 -0.22 2.86
CA ILE A 168 13.30 0.19 1.70
C ILE A 168 11.84 -0.22 1.90
N SER A 169 11.59 -1.38 2.51
CA SER A 169 10.24 -1.87 2.81
C SER A 169 9.52 -1.02 3.85
N ILE A 170 10.20 -0.63 4.94
CA ILE A 170 9.63 0.26 5.96
C ILE A 170 9.38 1.66 5.36
N PHE A 171 10.32 2.18 4.58
CA PHE A 171 10.16 3.45 3.88
C PHE A 171 8.96 3.43 2.91
N THR A 172 8.79 2.34 2.16
CA THR A 172 7.64 2.19 1.25
C THR A 172 6.31 2.08 2.00
N CYS A 173 6.32 1.54 3.21
CA CYS A 173 5.13 1.49 4.06
C CYS A 173 4.74 2.90 4.51
N ALA A 174 5.71 3.74 4.85
CA ALA A 174 5.48 5.15 5.15
C ALA A 174 4.91 5.90 3.93
N LEU A 175 5.43 5.65 2.72
CA LEU A 175 4.84 6.21 1.49
C LEU A 175 3.39 5.74 1.26
N THR A 176 3.11 4.46 1.54
CA THR A 176 1.75 3.90 1.48
C THR A 176 0.84 4.62 2.48
N PHE A 177 1.31 4.86 3.71
CA PHE A 177 0.56 5.62 4.70
C PHE A 177 0.27 7.06 4.23
N ALA A 178 1.28 7.79 3.74
CA ALA A 178 1.07 9.13 3.16
C ALA A 178 0.05 9.11 2.01
N LEU A 179 0.11 8.09 1.14
CA LEU A 179 -0.81 7.93 0.01
C LEU A 179 -2.25 7.81 0.47
N PHE A 180 -2.51 6.94 1.45
CA PHE A 180 -3.85 6.69 1.93
C PHE A 180 -4.38 7.81 2.83
N MET A 181 -3.51 8.54 3.52
CA MET A 181 -3.88 9.81 4.15
C MET A 181 -4.31 10.86 3.12
N LYS A 182 -3.62 10.95 1.97
CA LYS A 182 -4.05 11.79 0.83
C LYS A 182 -5.43 11.34 0.32
N VAL A 183 -5.65 10.04 0.11
CA VAL A 183 -6.94 9.51 -0.38
C VAL A 183 -8.09 9.87 0.58
N ILE A 184 -7.94 9.58 1.88
CA ILE A 184 -8.96 9.89 2.89
C ILE A 184 -9.15 11.40 3.04
N GLY A 185 -8.04 12.16 3.05
CA GLY A 185 -8.07 13.62 3.17
C GLY A 185 -8.77 14.32 2.02
N SER A 186 -8.53 13.89 0.78
CA SER A 186 -9.14 14.49 -0.40
C SER A 186 -10.58 14.02 -0.64
N MET A 187 -10.89 12.74 -0.40
CA MET A 187 -12.20 12.18 -0.73
C MET A 187 -13.23 12.32 0.40
N CYS A 188 -12.84 12.02 1.64
CA CYS A 188 -13.78 11.87 2.76
C CYS A 188 -13.85 13.12 3.64
N LEU A 189 -12.73 13.80 3.84
CA LEU A 189 -12.67 15.03 4.64
C LEU A 189 -12.92 16.28 3.77
N GLY A 190 -12.94 17.45 4.41
CA GLY A 190 -13.15 18.74 3.75
C GLY A 190 -14.62 19.07 3.49
N LEU A 191 -14.84 20.14 2.73
CA LEU A 191 -16.18 20.58 2.36
C LEU A 191 -16.77 19.68 1.27
N SER A 192 -18.09 19.49 1.35
CA SER A 192 -18.81 18.71 0.35
C SER A 192 -18.64 19.34 -1.03
N SER A 193 -18.34 18.48 -1.99
CA SER A 193 -18.03 18.85 -3.37
C SER A 193 -19.21 18.70 -4.32
N PHE A 194 -20.36 18.27 -3.77
CA PHE A 194 -21.47 17.77 -4.54
C PHE A 194 -22.60 18.80 -4.57
N ASN A 195 -23.04 19.15 -5.77
CA ASN A 195 -24.25 19.96 -5.99
C ASN A 195 -25.52 19.10 -6.07
N LYS A 196 -25.38 17.77 -5.91
CA LYS A 196 -26.46 16.77 -6.00
C LYS A 196 -26.60 16.09 -4.65
N ASP A 197 -27.81 15.59 -4.34
CA ASP A 197 -28.08 14.72 -3.19
C ASP A 197 -27.32 13.39 -3.32
N VAL A 198 -26.07 13.40 -2.88
CA VAL A 198 -25.28 12.17 -2.65
C VAL A 198 -25.77 11.57 -1.34
N LYS A 199 -26.16 10.30 -1.42
CA LYS A 199 -26.57 9.49 -0.29
C LYS A 199 -25.69 8.26 -0.19
N GLU A 200 -25.80 7.58 0.93
CA GLU A 200 -25.13 6.30 1.13
C GLU A 200 -25.60 5.25 0.10
N ALA A 201 -24.69 4.36 -0.28
CA ALA A 201 -24.99 3.25 -1.18
C ALA A 201 -26.07 2.32 -0.61
N SER A 202 -26.64 1.44 -1.45
CA SER A 202 -27.62 0.47 -0.96
C SER A 202 -27.02 -0.49 0.08
N ASN A 203 -27.83 -1.00 1.01
CA ASN A 203 -27.36 -1.93 2.06
C ASN A 203 -26.63 -3.16 1.49
N ILE A 204 -27.03 -3.63 0.30
CA ILE A 204 -26.39 -4.77 -0.38
C ILE A 204 -24.95 -4.42 -0.83
N MET A 205 -24.72 -3.17 -1.24
CA MET A 205 -23.40 -2.69 -1.66
C MET A 205 -22.49 -2.32 -0.48
N ILE A 206 -23.05 -1.89 0.65
CA ILE A 206 -22.28 -1.56 1.86
C ILE A 206 -21.87 -2.83 2.62
N PHE A 207 -22.67 -3.90 2.56
CA PHE A 207 -22.41 -5.10 3.35
C PHE A 207 -21.01 -5.71 3.13
N PRO A 208 -20.52 -5.93 1.89
CA PRO A 208 -19.20 -6.49 1.66
C PRO A 208 -18.03 -5.67 2.27
N PRO A 209 -17.90 -4.34 2.03
CA PRO A 209 -16.80 -3.57 2.61
C PRO A 209 -16.86 -3.52 4.15
N ILE A 210 -18.05 -3.46 4.77
CA ILE A 210 -18.16 -3.53 6.24
C ILE A 210 -17.63 -4.87 6.75
N LEU A 211 -18.13 -5.98 6.21
CA LEU A 211 -17.74 -7.31 6.64
C LEU A 211 -16.22 -7.52 6.53
N LEU A 212 -15.64 -7.14 5.39
CA LEU A 212 -14.21 -7.27 5.15
C LEU A 212 -13.39 -6.33 6.04
N SER A 213 -13.89 -5.14 6.36
CA SER A 213 -13.23 -4.21 7.30
C SER A 213 -13.18 -4.79 8.73
N VAL A 214 -14.24 -5.47 9.16
CA VAL A 214 -14.28 -6.18 10.44
C VAL A 214 -13.23 -7.31 10.47
N PHE A 215 -13.09 -8.06 9.38
CA PHE A 215 -12.02 -9.07 9.28
C PHE A 215 -10.61 -8.47 9.32
N CYS A 216 -10.40 -7.27 8.76
CA CYS A 216 -9.10 -6.58 8.87
C CYS A 216 -8.73 -6.27 10.33
N ILE A 217 -9.72 -5.96 11.17
CA ILE A 217 -9.53 -5.72 12.62
C ILE A 217 -9.33 -7.05 13.35
N ILE A 218 -10.22 -8.03 13.15
CA ILE A 218 -10.15 -9.33 13.84
C ILE A 218 -8.81 -10.01 13.59
N PHE A 219 -8.33 -10.05 12.34
CA PHE A 219 -7.05 -10.68 12.02
C PHE A 219 -5.83 -9.82 12.38
N GLY A 220 -6.03 -8.54 12.69
CA GLY A 220 -5.00 -7.69 13.30
C GLY A 220 -4.82 -7.96 14.79
N ILE A 221 -5.92 -8.15 15.51
CA ILE A 221 -5.91 -8.43 16.96
C ILE A 221 -5.58 -9.92 17.23
N PHE A 222 -6.11 -10.82 16.41
CA PHE A 222 -5.97 -12.27 16.56
C PHE A 222 -5.31 -12.92 15.33
N PRO A 223 -4.05 -12.54 14.98
CA PRO A 223 -3.37 -13.07 13.80
C PRO A 223 -3.15 -14.59 13.88
N HIS A 224 -3.02 -15.15 15.09
CA HIS A 224 -2.83 -16.58 15.32
C HIS A 224 -3.91 -17.46 14.69
N ILE A 225 -5.14 -16.95 14.52
CA ILE A 225 -6.21 -17.70 13.87
C ILE A 225 -5.81 -18.03 12.43
N VAL A 226 -5.34 -17.03 11.68
CA VAL A 226 -4.92 -17.21 10.29
C VAL A 226 -3.61 -17.99 10.23
N LEU A 227 -2.63 -17.61 11.06
CA LEU A 227 -1.32 -18.27 11.07
C LEU A 227 -1.44 -19.77 11.36
N ARG A 228 -2.17 -20.16 12.42
CA ARG A 228 -2.24 -21.55 12.88
C ARG A 228 -3.08 -22.44 11.97
N TYR A 229 -4.26 -21.97 11.56
CA TYR A 229 -5.22 -22.82 10.86
C TYR A 229 -5.05 -22.81 9.34
N LEU A 230 -4.50 -21.73 8.77
CA LEU A 230 -4.33 -21.59 7.32
C LEU A 230 -2.87 -21.68 6.90
N LEU A 231 -1.98 -20.91 7.55
CA LEU A 231 -0.62 -20.73 7.03
C LEU A 231 0.35 -21.84 7.44
N TYR A 232 0.35 -22.29 8.70
CA TYR A 232 1.25 -23.39 9.12
C TYR A 232 1.03 -24.68 8.34
N PRO A 233 -0.21 -25.13 8.05
CA PRO A 233 -0.43 -26.27 7.17
C PRO A 233 0.08 -26.03 5.74
N ALA A 234 -0.05 -24.81 5.21
CA ALA A 234 0.44 -24.45 3.89
C ALA A 234 1.99 -24.40 3.82
N ILE A 235 2.64 -23.96 4.88
CA ILE A 235 4.11 -23.95 4.96
C ILE A 235 4.63 -25.37 5.16
N TYR A 236 3.93 -26.18 5.94
CA TYR A 236 4.24 -27.60 6.10
C TYR A 236 4.24 -28.33 4.75
N SER A 237 3.22 -28.10 3.93
CA SER A 237 3.16 -28.71 2.59
C SER A 237 4.24 -28.21 1.63
N LEU A 238 4.71 -26.97 1.80
CA LEU A 238 5.78 -26.38 0.99
C LEU A 238 7.18 -26.86 1.38
N THR A 239 7.44 -27.03 2.68
CA THR A 239 8.80 -27.21 3.21
C THR A 239 9.04 -28.58 3.84
N SER A 240 7.98 -29.34 4.12
CA SER A 240 8.02 -30.59 4.92
C SER A 240 8.62 -30.41 6.33
N ILE A 241 8.73 -29.18 6.84
CA ILE A 241 9.21 -28.90 8.19
C ILE A 241 8.13 -29.27 9.21
N VAL A 242 8.31 -30.39 9.92
CA VAL A 242 7.33 -30.93 10.89
C VAL A 242 7.23 -30.08 12.17
N SER A 243 8.32 -29.41 12.55
CA SER A 243 8.45 -28.70 13.82
C SER A 243 8.57 -27.19 13.58
N PHE A 244 7.51 -26.45 13.87
CA PHE A 244 7.56 -24.98 13.87
C PHE A 244 7.90 -24.50 15.28
N PRO A 245 8.96 -23.69 15.49
CA PRO A 245 9.02 -22.86 16.68
C PRO A 245 7.72 -22.05 16.78
N VAL A 246 7.16 -21.97 17.99
CA VAL A 246 5.99 -21.11 18.24
C VAL A 246 6.47 -19.66 18.07
N ILE A 247 6.27 -19.13 16.88
CA ILE A 247 6.63 -17.74 16.57
C ILE A 247 5.47 -16.87 17.04
N ASP A 248 5.71 -16.06 18.07
CA ASP A 248 4.81 -14.95 18.38
C ASP A 248 4.98 -13.88 17.27
N PRO A 249 3.94 -13.58 16.49
CA PRO A 249 4.01 -12.60 15.41
C PRO A 249 4.29 -11.18 15.92
N PHE A 250 4.19 -10.92 17.23
CA PHE A 250 4.54 -9.65 17.86
C PHE A 250 5.93 -9.67 18.50
N GLU A 251 6.59 -10.82 18.61
CA GLU A 251 7.99 -10.82 19.02
C GLU A 251 8.92 -10.43 17.86
N SER A 252 9.90 -9.60 18.19
CA SER A 252 10.95 -9.18 17.27
C SER A 252 12.10 -10.18 17.37
N LEU A 253 12.57 -10.68 16.23
CA LEU A 253 13.79 -11.52 16.17
C LEU A 253 15.01 -10.78 16.74
N ILE A 254 14.99 -9.44 16.73
CA ILE A 254 16.09 -8.56 17.12
C ILE A 254 16.14 -8.29 18.63
N LYS A 255 15.08 -8.57 19.40
CA LYS A 255 15.12 -8.41 20.87
C LYS A 255 16.29 -9.17 21.51
N LEU A 256 16.80 -10.21 20.85
CA LEU A 256 17.95 -11.01 21.27
C LEU A 256 19.33 -10.37 21.03
N LEU A 257 19.47 -9.36 20.17
CA LEU A 257 20.80 -8.89 19.71
C LEU A 257 21.13 -7.42 19.98
N TYR A 258 20.18 -6.46 19.87
CA TYR A 258 20.51 -5.01 19.97
C TYR A 258 19.37 -4.17 20.59
N GLY A 259 19.27 -4.19 21.92
CA GLY A 259 18.15 -3.67 22.74
C GLY A 259 17.85 -2.16 22.74
N PHE A 260 18.04 -1.41 21.64
CA PHE A 260 17.60 -0.01 21.53
C PHE A 260 17.10 0.39 20.11
N PHE A 261 17.54 -0.29 19.05
CA PHE A 261 17.10 -0.07 17.66
C PHE A 261 16.19 -1.20 17.17
N ASP A 262 15.23 -1.61 18.00
CA ASP A 262 14.23 -2.58 17.58
C ASP A 262 13.42 -2.04 16.40
N VAL A 263 12.95 -2.93 15.53
CA VAL A 263 12.15 -2.61 14.32
C VAL A 263 10.97 -1.70 14.67
N TYR A 264 10.49 -1.77 15.91
CA TYR A 264 9.40 -0.98 16.47
C TYR A 264 9.70 0.50 16.42
N TRP A 265 10.90 0.91 16.83
CA TRP A 265 11.30 2.32 16.85
C TRP A 265 11.48 2.86 15.44
N LEU A 266 12.10 2.08 14.55
CA LEU A 266 12.29 2.48 13.16
C LEU A 266 10.94 2.63 12.45
N PHE A 267 10.05 1.64 12.59
CA PHE A 267 8.71 1.68 12.03
C PHE A 267 7.91 2.88 12.55
N SER A 268 7.90 3.08 13.88
CA SER A 268 7.18 4.19 14.51
C SER A 268 7.72 5.55 14.07
N LEU A 269 9.04 5.68 13.95
CA LEU A 269 9.70 6.90 13.47
C LEU A 269 9.27 7.24 12.04
N PHE A 270 9.31 6.26 11.12
CA PHE A 270 8.92 6.48 9.73
C PHE A 270 7.43 6.83 9.59
N MET A 271 6.56 6.18 10.36
CA MET A 271 5.13 6.52 10.39
C MET A 271 4.89 7.92 10.94
N LEU A 272 5.62 8.32 11.98
CA LEU A 272 5.52 9.66 12.56
C LEU A 272 6.04 10.73 11.59
N ILE A 273 7.18 10.49 10.92
CA ILE A 273 7.71 11.37 9.88
C ILE A 273 6.68 11.51 8.75
N SER A 274 6.10 10.41 8.29
CA SER A 274 5.08 10.43 7.24
C SER A 274 3.84 11.21 7.67
N LEU A 275 3.40 11.06 8.92
CA LEU A 275 2.28 11.83 9.48
C LEU A 275 2.62 13.33 9.53
N LEU A 276 3.81 13.69 10.00
CA LEU A 276 4.27 15.08 10.05
C LEU A 276 4.34 15.70 8.66
N ILE A 277 4.93 15.00 7.68
CA ILE A 277 4.97 15.44 6.29
C ILE A 277 3.55 15.67 5.75
N TYR A 278 2.65 14.72 5.98
CA TYR A 278 1.25 14.86 5.59
C TYR A 278 0.59 16.10 6.24
N LEU A 279 0.74 16.29 7.56
CA LEU A 279 0.17 17.42 8.29
C LEU A 279 0.74 18.76 7.82
N ILE A 280 2.04 18.81 7.52
CA ILE A 280 2.70 19.98 6.94
C ILE A 280 2.10 20.29 5.57
N ILE A 281 2.06 19.31 4.66
CA ILE A 281 1.49 19.48 3.32
C ILE A 281 0.03 19.92 3.42
N HIS A 282 -0.76 19.26 4.27
CA HIS A 282 -2.16 19.60 4.50
C HIS A 282 -2.32 21.06 4.96
N ARG A 283 -1.54 21.49 5.96
CA ARG A 283 -1.57 22.86 6.49
C ARG A 283 -1.21 23.91 5.43
N PHE A 284 -0.22 23.63 4.58
CA PHE A 284 0.19 24.55 3.52
C PHE A 284 -0.66 24.47 2.25
N SER A 285 -1.37 23.36 2.03
CA SER A 285 -2.27 23.17 0.89
C SER A 285 -3.64 23.82 1.10
N GLN A 286 -4.03 24.13 2.35
CA GLN A 286 -5.23 24.90 2.63
C GLN A 286 -5.05 26.34 2.16
N LYS A 287 -5.63 26.71 1.01
CA LYS A 287 -5.68 28.11 0.59
C LYS A 287 -6.56 28.88 1.57
N LYS A 288 -6.01 29.91 2.22
CA LYS A 288 -6.80 30.89 2.96
C LYS A 288 -7.66 31.65 1.95
N ILE A 289 -8.97 31.57 2.11
CA ILE A 289 -9.91 32.40 1.36
C ILE A 289 -9.56 33.86 1.67
N PRO A 290 -9.17 34.70 0.70
CA PRO A 290 -9.19 36.13 0.94
C PRO A 290 -10.64 36.51 1.23
N MET A 291 -10.93 37.03 2.43
CA MET A 291 -12.23 37.68 2.68
C MET A 291 -12.37 38.80 1.64
N VAL A 292 -13.19 38.59 0.62
CA VAL A 292 -13.60 39.67 -0.27
C VAL A 292 -14.36 40.64 0.62
N SER A 293 -13.76 41.79 0.94
CA SER A 293 -14.46 42.85 1.67
C SER A 293 -15.66 43.25 0.80
N ARG A 294 -16.86 43.11 1.36
CA ARG A 294 -18.10 43.13 0.58
C ARG A 294 -18.44 44.47 -0.06
N ASP A 295 -17.79 45.58 0.30
CA ASP A 295 -18.49 46.88 0.20
C ASP A 295 -17.76 48.03 -0.51
N LYS A 296 -16.87 47.81 -1.51
CA LYS A 296 -16.34 48.99 -2.22
C LYS A 296 -16.03 48.93 -3.71
N TYR A 297 -15.99 47.76 -4.33
CA TYR A 297 -15.50 47.65 -5.72
C TYR A 297 -16.31 46.73 -6.64
N LEU A 298 -17.53 46.35 -6.26
CA LEU A 298 -18.41 45.66 -7.21
C LEU A 298 -19.08 46.68 -8.13
N PRO A 299 -19.05 46.50 -9.47
CA PRO A 299 -19.86 47.32 -10.37
C PRO A 299 -21.34 47.12 -10.03
N PHE A 300 -22.10 48.22 -10.03
CA PHE A 300 -23.54 48.19 -9.75
C PHE A 300 -24.27 47.40 -10.86
N THR A 301 -24.67 46.16 -10.58
CA THR A 301 -25.31 45.26 -11.57
C THR A 301 -26.84 45.41 -11.65
N GLY A 302 -27.40 46.54 -11.24
CA GLY A 302 -28.84 46.84 -11.42
C GLY A 302 -29.78 45.87 -10.70
N GLY A 303 -29.35 45.27 -9.58
CA GLY A 303 -30.17 44.33 -8.80
C GLY A 303 -30.13 42.88 -9.28
N VAL A 304 -29.42 42.58 -10.37
CA VAL A 304 -29.06 41.20 -10.71
C VAL A 304 -27.76 40.88 -9.97
N PHE A 305 -27.88 40.45 -8.73
CA PHE A 305 -26.77 39.76 -8.05
C PHE A 305 -26.54 38.45 -8.82
N GLN A 306 -25.56 38.42 -9.73
CA GLN A 306 -24.84 37.17 -9.92
C GLN A 306 -24.08 36.96 -8.62
N GLU A 307 -24.64 36.15 -7.72
CA GLU A 307 -23.85 35.63 -6.61
C GLU A 307 -22.50 35.21 -7.20
N PRO A 308 -21.38 35.65 -6.64
CA PRO A 308 -20.12 35.10 -7.10
C PRO A 308 -20.26 33.61 -6.82
N TYR A 309 -20.38 32.81 -7.88
CA TYR A 309 -20.08 31.39 -7.81
C TYR A 309 -18.59 31.31 -7.50
N MET A 310 -18.19 31.66 -6.27
CA MET A 310 -16.92 31.27 -5.71
C MET A 310 -17.01 29.77 -5.67
N VAL A 311 -16.37 29.15 -6.67
CA VAL A 311 -16.40 27.71 -6.83
C VAL A 311 -15.79 27.16 -5.54
N ILE A 312 -16.62 26.47 -4.75
CA ILE A 312 -16.28 25.82 -3.47
C ILE A 312 -15.00 24.95 -3.58
N ASN A 313 -14.57 24.63 -4.81
CA ASN A 313 -13.28 24.06 -5.17
C ASN A 313 -12.04 24.72 -4.52
N GLU A 314 -12.08 25.97 -4.07
CA GLU A 314 -10.88 26.66 -3.53
C GLU A 314 -10.53 26.35 -2.06
N ILE A 315 -11.35 25.61 -1.32
CA ILE A 315 -11.06 25.20 0.09
C ILE A 315 -10.60 23.72 0.17
N LYS A 316 -10.46 23.04 -0.98
CA LYS A 316 -10.04 21.63 -1.02
C LYS A 316 -8.52 21.47 -0.94
N VAL A 317 -8.09 20.40 -0.27
CA VAL A 317 -6.71 19.92 -0.35
C VAL A 317 -6.55 19.22 -1.70
N SER A 318 -5.94 19.91 -2.67
CA SER A 318 -5.66 19.32 -3.97
C SER A 318 -4.61 18.21 -3.84
N SER A 319 -4.66 17.22 -4.72
CA SER A 319 -3.62 16.19 -4.85
C SER A 319 -2.29 16.79 -5.33
N THR A 320 -2.34 17.96 -5.98
CA THR A 320 -1.22 18.54 -6.71
C THR A 320 0.04 18.80 -5.88
N PRO A 321 -0.02 19.26 -4.61
CA PRO A 321 1.18 19.45 -3.78
C PRO A 321 1.84 18.11 -3.43
N PHE A 322 1.06 17.04 -3.31
CA PHE A 322 1.57 15.69 -3.09
C PHE A 322 2.26 15.14 -4.35
N THR A 323 1.77 15.48 -5.54
CA THR A 323 2.30 14.92 -6.80
C THR A 323 3.46 15.72 -7.40
N TRP A 324 3.61 17.01 -7.08
CA TRP A 324 4.55 17.91 -7.78
C TRP A 324 6.01 17.42 -7.77
N PHE A 325 6.51 17.00 -6.60
CA PHE A 325 7.88 16.48 -6.46
C PHE A 325 8.08 15.18 -7.24
N ILE A 326 7.10 14.26 -7.16
CA ILE A 326 7.15 12.94 -7.80
C ILE A 326 7.08 13.08 -9.33
N LEU A 327 6.20 13.95 -9.84
CA LEU A 327 6.03 14.15 -11.28
C LEU A 327 7.31 14.68 -11.94
N ARG A 328 8.14 15.47 -11.23
CA ARG A 328 9.41 15.95 -11.76
C ARG A 328 10.46 14.84 -11.91
N PHE A 329 10.48 13.88 -10.97
CA PHE A 329 11.42 12.75 -11.00
C PHE A 329 10.93 11.58 -11.88
N PHE A 330 9.62 11.33 -11.93
CA PHE A 330 9.02 10.15 -12.57
C PHE A 330 8.24 10.45 -13.86
N ASN A 331 8.40 11.64 -14.45
CA ASN A 331 7.73 12.01 -15.70
C ASN A 331 8.03 11.01 -16.84
N LEU A 332 9.27 10.48 -16.88
CA LEU A 332 9.68 9.43 -17.80
C LEU A 332 8.82 8.15 -17.62
N PHE A 333 8.61 7.73 -16.38
CA PHE A 333 7.83 6.54 -16.04
C PHE A 333 6.32 6.69 -16.32
N ARG A 334 5.75 7.89 -16.12
CA ARG A 334 4.35 8.19 -16.45
C ARG A 334 4.09 8.01 -17.96
N MET A 335 5.08 8.32 -18.78
CA MET A 335 5.05 8.12 -20.23
C MET A 335 5.01 6.63 -20.61
N TYR A 336 5.71 5.77 -19.86
CA TYR A 336 5.75 4.31 -20.09
C TYR A 336 4.61 3.53 -19.42
N HIS A 337 3.84 4.11 -18.51
CA HIS A 337 2.73 3.42 -17.80
C HIS A 337 1.38 4.09 -18.08
N GLY A 338 0.99 4.07 -19.36
CA GLY A 338 -0.25 4.67 -19.86
C GLY A 338 -1.55 3.98 -19.42
N GLY A 339 -1.49 2.82 -18.76
CA GLY A 339 -2.67 2.05 -18.34
C GLY A 339 -3.28 1.15 -19.43
N PHE A 340 -2.70 1.14 -20.64
CA PHE A 340 -3.10 0.25 -21.72
C PHE A 340 -2.47 -1.13 -21.57
N ILE A 341 -3.30 -2.15 -21.35
CA ILE A 341 -2.88 -3.57 -21.20
C ILE A 341 -1.91 -3.99 -22.31
N ASN A 342 -2.17 -3.60 -23.55
CA ASN A 342 -1.34 -3.95 -24.71
C ASN A 342 0.12 -3.51 -24.55
N TRP A 343 0.37 -2.37 -23.92
CA TRP A 343 1.71 -1.87 -23.69
C TRP A 343 2.48 -2.73 -22.68
N TYR A 344 1.82 -3.14 -21.61
CA TYR A 344 2.40 -4.04 -20.61
C TYR A 344 2.67 -5.43 -21.20
N VAL A 345 1.76 -5.96 -22.02
CA VAL A 345 1.96 -7.23 -22.73
C VAL A 345 3.17 -7.16 -23.66
N LEU A 346 3.36 -6.06 -24.37
CA LEU A 346 4.52 -5.83 -25.23
C LEU A 346 5.83 -5.82 -24.44
N VAL A 347 5.86 -5.15 -23.28
CA VAL A 347 7.04 -5.12 -22.39
C VAL A 347 7.35 -6.50 -21.83
N ILE A 348 6.32 -7.28 -21.45
CA ILE A 348 6.50 -8.66 -20.98
C ILE A 348 7.04 -9.56 -22.09
N LEU A 349 6.46 -9.50 -23.30
CA LEU A 349 6.91 -10.30 -24.43
C LEU A 349 8.34 -9.96 -24.85
N THR A 350 8.68 -8.67 -24.90
CA THR A 350 10.06 -8.24 -25.18
C THR A 350 11.02 -8.69 -24.09
N PHE A 351 10.65 -8.61 -22.82
CA PHE A 351 11.47 -9.14 -21.72
C PHE A 351 11.68 -10.66 -21.82
N ILE A 352 10.63 -11.43 -22.13
CA ILE A 352 10.72 -12.89 -22.35
C ILE A 352 11.64 -13.18 -23.53
N VAL A 353 11.51 -12.47 -24.65
CA VAL A 353 12.37 -12.63 -25.83
C VAL A 353 13.82 -12.31 -25.49
N VAL A 354 14.08 -11.25 -24.72
CA VAL A 354 15.43 -10.88 -24.27
C VAL A 354 16.02 -11.96 -23.37
N ILE A 355 15.27 -12.48 -22.39
CA ILE A 355 15.74 -13.60 -21.55
C ILE A 355 16.03 -14.81 -22.43
N PHE A 356 15.11 -15.18 -23.32
CA PHE A 356 15.22 -16.37 -24.15
C PHE A 356 16.42 -16.30 -25.12
N THR A 357 16.63 -15.13 -25.73
CA THR A 357 17.80 -14.87 -26.59
C THR A 357 19.10 -14.87 -25.80
N LEU A 358 19.13 -14.26 -24.61
CA LEU A 358 20.29 -14.32 -23.72
C LEU A 358 20.59 -15.74 -23.23
N THR A 359 19.58 -16.60 -23.03
CA THR A 359 19.80 -18.01 -22.67
C THR A 359 20.28 -18.87 -23.85
N ILE A 360 19.87 -18.56 -25.08
CA ILE A 360 20.28 -19.33 -26.28
C ILE A 360 21.68 -18.93 -26.76
N PHE A 361 21.97 -17.63 -26.79
CA PHE A 361 23.21 -17.09 -27.37
C PHE A 361 24.27 -16.75 -26.31
N GLY A 362 23.87 -16.56 -25.05
CA GLY A 362 24.79 -16.37 -23.93
C GLY A 362 25.27 -17.72 -23.39
N GLY A 363 26.14 -18.39 -24.15
CA GLY A 363 26.84 -19.59 -23.70
C GLY A 363 27.75 -19.30 -22.50
N VAL A 364 27.17 -19.27 -21.30
CA VAL A 364 27.79 -19.52 -19.98
C VAL A 364 26.74 -20.16 -19.09
#